data_AF-A0A417Q792-F1
#
_entry.id   AF-A0A417Q792-F1
#
_cell.length_a   1.000
_cell.length_b   1.000
_cell.length_c   1.000
_cell.angle_alpha   90.00
_cell.angle_beta   90.00
_cell.angle_gamma   90.00
#
_symmetry.space_group_name_H-M   'P 1'
#
loop_
_entity.id
_entity.type
_entity.pdbx_description
1 polymer ?
#
loop_
_entity_poly.entity_id
_entity_poly.type
_entity_poly.pdbx_seq_one_letter_code
_entity_poly.pdbx_strand_id
1 'polypeptide(L)'
;LDDLTTRDQRMMFGILTMVHLADSKKQLDSDTELLLSIARKHLCQMATLKWQQVDGLNTVLPYGLRKINALRTLTTESTAVLIPFHTQEILQPGGIYYGQNAVSKNLLVADRKKLMNGNSFRLGVSGSGKSFSAKEEIVHLALSTDDDILILDPESEFTKLVEALGGQVVKVSATSDNHLNAMDMDAAYGNEKNPLIEKSEFILSVFEQLVGAGNLSAKEKSILDRCAADVYRDYIRSGYTGEVPTLKDMYRQLMLQPEEEARGLALSSELFINGSLNTFAQPTNVNKK
;
A
#
# COMPACT_ATOMS: atom_id res chain seq x y z
N LEU A 1 39.15 30.45 18.32
CA LEU A 1 38.42 31.68 18.69
C LEU A 1 37.71 32.22 17.46
N ASP A 2 38.40 32.25 16.32
CA ASP A 2 37.87 32.65 15.01
C ASP A 2 36.52 32.00 14.68
N ASP A 3 36.34 30.69 14.79
CA ASP A 3 35.04 30.04 14.50
C ASP A 3 33.87 30.56 15.36
N LEU A 4 34.12 30.98 16.61
CA LEU A 4 33.10 31.55 17.49
C LEU A 4 32.79 33.01 17.14
N THR A 5 33.78 33.75 16.63
CA THR A 5 33.68 35.20 16.38
C THR A 5 33.32 35.54 14.94
N THR A 6 33.72 34.72 13.96
CA THR A 6 33.52 34.99 12.52
C THR A 6 32.45 34.11 11.88
N ARG A 7 32.19 32.91 12.42
CA ARG A 7 31.22 31.94 11.88
C ARG A 7 29.98 31.75 12.76
N ASP A 8 29.77 32.67 13.72
CA ASP A 8 28.63 32.70 14.66
C ASP A 8 28.37 31.35 15.37
N GLN A 9 29.43 30.56 15.60
CA GLN A 9 29.28 29.30 16.33
C GLN A 9 29.13 29.58 17.83
N ARG A 10 28.25 28.83 18.49
CA ARG A 10 28.14 28.81 19.96
C ARG A 10 28.91 27.63 20.55
N MET A 11 29.34 27.79 21.80
CA MET A 11 29.92 26.72 22.61
C MET A 11 28.82 25.93 23.30
N MET A 12 28.85 24.60 23.12
CA MET A 12 27.93 23.65 23.71
C MET A 12 28.70 22.70 24.64
N PHE A 13 28.08 22.27 25.74
CA PHE A 13 28.62 21.18 26.55
C PHE A 13 28.04 19.85 26.08
N GLY A 14 28.90 18.95 25.62
CA GLY A 14 28.52 17.63 25.15
C GLY A 14 29.16 16.52 25.99
N ILE A 15 28.44 15.40 26.12
CA ILE A 15 28.98 14.14 26.63
C ILE A 15 28.39 13.01 25.80
N LEU A 16 29.24 12.10 25.34
CA LEU A 16 28.84 10.86 24.70
C LEU A 16 29.12 9.71 25.67
N THR A 17 28.07 9.01 26.09
CA THR A 17 28.19 7.80 26.90
C THR A 17 27.59 6.64 26.12
N MET A 18 28.24 5.47 26.16
CA MET A 18 27.80 4.27 25.45
C MET A 18 27.78 3.10 26.43
N VAL A 19 26.70 2.32 26.39
CA VAL A 19 26.59 1.02 27.06
C VAL A 19 26.36 -0.03 25.99
N HIS A 20 27.13 -1.12 26.04
CA HIS A 20 26.90 -2.32 25.25
C HIS A 20 26.77 -3.50 26.21
N LEU A 21 25.93 -4.47 25.84
CA LEU A 21 25.60 -5.64 26.64
C LEU A 21 25.89 -6.88 25.79
N ALA A 22 26.24 -7.98 26.46
CA ALA A 22 26.46 -9.27 25.83
C ALA A 22 26.04 -10.40 26.79
N ASP A 23 25.68 -11.56 26.23
CA ASP A 23 25.16 -12.70 27.01
C ASP A 23 26.24 -13.41 27.84
N SER A 24 27.51 -13.19 27.51
CA SER A 24 28.64 -13.75 28.26
C SER A 24 29.77 -12.73 28.41
N LYS A 25 30.54 -12.87 29.49
CA LYS A 25 31.75 -12.05 29.72
C LYS A 25 32.75 -12.15 28.56
N LYS A 26 32.93 -13.35 28.01
CA LYS A 26 33.87 -13.58 26.89
C LYS A 26 33.46 -12.77 25.65
N GLN A 27 32.17 -12.74 25.34
CA GLN A 27 31.64 -11.93 24.24
C GLN A 27 31.77 -10.44 24.55
N LEU A 28 31.42 -10.01 25.76
CA LEU A 28 31.57 -8.61 26.20
C LEU A 28 32.99 -8.09 26.03
N ASP A 29 33.99 -8.87 26.46
CA ASP A 29 35.40 -8.51 26.35
C ASP A 29 35.83 -8.40 24.87
N SER A 30 35.41 -9.34 24.03
CA SER A 30 35.66 -9.33 22.58
C SER A 30 35.02 -8.12 21.88
N ASP A 31 33.75 -7.83 22.18
CA ASP A 31 33.02 -6.70 21.61
C ASP A 31 33.63 -5.37 22.06
N THR A 32 34.04 -5.28 23.33
CA THR A 32 34.75 -4.12 23.88
C THR A 32 36.05 -3.86 23.11
N GLU A 33 36.87 -4.87 22.88
CA GLU A 33 38.13 -4.72 22.14
C GLU A 33 37.90 -4.24 20.71
N LEU A 34 36.86 -4.78 20.03
CA LEU A 34 36.48 -4.35 18.69
C LEU A 34 36.04 -2.89 18.67
N LEU A 35 35.15 -2.48 19.58
CA LEU A 35 34.69 -1.10 19.70
C LEU A 35 35.85 -0.14 19.94
N LEU A 36 36.76 -0.47 20.87
CA LEU A 36 37.95 0.33 21.15
C LEU A 36 38.92 0.39 19.96
N SER A 37 39.01 -0.68 19.16
CA SER A 37 39.83 -0.71 17.94
C SER A 37 39.26 0.21 16.87
N ILE A 38 37.96 0.14 16.61
CA ILE A 38 37.26 1.02 15.66
C ILE A 38 37.37 2.48 16.10
N ALA A 39 37.15 2.78 17.38
CA ALA A 39 37.28 4.13 17.93
C ALA A 39 38.67 4.73 17.67
N ARG A 40 39.72 3.95 17.95
CA ARG A 40 41.11 4.36 17.72
C ARG A 40 41.40 4.63 16.24
N LYS A 41 40.83 3.86 15.32
CA LYS A 41 40.95 4.08 13.87
C LYS A 41 40.41 5.46 13.45
N HIS A 42 39.38 5.96 14.14
CA HIS A 42 38.78 7.27 13.91
C HIS A 42 39.31 8.37 14.84
N LEU A 43 40.47 8.16 15.49
CA LEU A 43 41.08 9.11 16.43
C LEU A 43 40.18 9.47 17.62
N CYS A 44 39.19 8.63 17.93
CA CYS A 44 38.33 8.76 19.10
C CYS A 44 38.94 7.99 20.29
N GLN A 45 39.10 8.68 21.42
CA GLN A 45 39.51 8.05 22.67
C GLN A 45 38.29 7.72 23.51
N MET A 46 38.07 6.44 23.77
CA MET A 46 37.06 5.97 24.72
C MET A 46 37.72 5.64 26.05
N ALA A 47 37.05 5.96 27.16
CA ALA A 47 37.49 5.63 28.50
C ALA A 47 36.40 4.85 29.23
N THR A 48 36.79 3.76 29.89
CA THR A 48 35.88 3.00 30.76
C THR A 48 35.59 3.82 32.02
N LEU A 49 34.30 3.98 32.36
CA LEU A 49 33.84 4.64 33.59
C LEU A 49 34.06 3.75 34.83
N LYS A 50 35.32 3.60 35.23
CA LYS A 50 35.71 2.83 36.42
C LYS A 50 35.10 3.47 37.68
N TRP A 51 34.47 2.65 38.52
CA TRP A 51 33.80 3.06 39.76
C TRP A 51 32.59 4.00 39.58
N GLN A 52 32.17 4.23 38.34
CA GLN A 52 31.02 5.05 37.98
C GLN A 52 30.07 4.29 37.03
N GLN A 53 30.08 2.96 37.07
CA GLN A 53 29.34 2.11 36.13
C GLN A 53 27.83 2.33 36.25
N VAL A 54 27.32 2.40 37.49
CA VAL A 54 25.90 2.70 37.76
C VAL A 54 25.54 4.09 37.23
N ASP A 55 26.40 5.08 37.44
CA ASP A 55 26.18 6.45 36.96
C ASP A 55 26.23 6.55 35.43
N GLY A 56 27.14 5.81 34.80
CA GLY A 56 27.24 5.68 33.34
C GLY A 56 25.99 5.05 32.74
N LEU A 57 25.50 3.95 33.35
CA LEU A 57 24.25 3.31 32.96
C LEU A 57 23.06 4.27 33.10
N ASN A 58 22.95 4.98 34.22
CA ASN A 58 21.89 5.97 34.41
C ASN A 58 21.94 7.10 33.37
N THR A 59 23.14 7.49 32.95
CA THR A 59 23.36 8.56 31.96
C THR A 59 23.00 8.13 30.54
N VAL A 60 23.15 6.85 30.19
CA VAL A 60 22.84 6.32 28.85
C VAL A 60 21.36 5.99 28.67
N LEU A 61 20.67 5.62 29.75
CA LEU A 61 19.28 5.21 29.66
C LEU A 61 18.35 6.40 29.27
N PRO A 62 17.28 6.13 28.50
CA PRO A 62 16.51 7.17 27.82
C PRO A 62 15.59 8.01 28.73
N TYR A 63 15.68 7.86 30.06
CA TYR A 63 14.92 8.66 31.02
C TYR A 63 15.60 9.98 31.40
N GLY A 64 16.75 10.31 30.79
CA GLY A 64 17.30 11.68 30.79
C GLY A 64 18.07 12.10 32.05
N LEU A 65 18.48 11.17 32.91
CA LEU A 65 19.27 11.51 34.12
C LEU A 65 20.77 11.50 33.82
N ARG A 66 21.39 12.67 33.71
CA ARG A 66 22.85 12.77 33.56
C ARG A 66 23.57 12.74 34.91
N LYS A 67 24.25 11.62 35.21
CA LYS A 67 25.11 11.48 36.41
C LYS A 67 26.61 11.63 36.13
N ILE A 68 27.04 11.52 34.87
CA ILE A 68 28.44 11.73 34.48
C ILE A 68 28.70 13.21 34.15
N ASN A 69 29.74 13.78 34.77
CA ASN A 69 30.13 15.19 34.62
C ASN A 69 31.37 15.41 33.72
N ALA A 70 31.81 14.38 33.00
CA ALA A 70 32.94 14.44 32.06
C ALA A 70 32.56 15.15 30.74
N LEU A 71 32.07 16.38 30.84
CA LEU A 71 31.67 17.19 29.71
C LEU A 71 32.89 17.59 28.85
N ARG A 72 32.65 17.74 27.56
CA ARG A 72 33.55 18.36 26.59
C ARG A 72 32.87 19.57 26.00
N THR A 73 33.64 20.60 25.72
CA THR A 73 33.11 21.76 25.00
C THR A 73 33.22 21.49 23.51
N LEU A 74 32.09 21.57 22.82
CA LEU A 74 31.96 21.38 21.38
C LEU A 74 31.48 22.68 20.75
N THR A 75 31.88 22.93 19.52
CA THR A 75 31.25 23.99 18.72
C THR A 75 29.86 23.52 18.28
N THR A 76 29.02 24.47 17.84
CA THR A 76 27.66 24.16 17.36
C THR A 76 27.69 23.20 16.17
N GLU A 77 28.64 23.38 15.24
CA GLU A 77 28.85 22.48 14.10
C GLU A 77 29.22 21.06 14.54
N SER A 78 30.16 20.91 15.47
CA SER A 78 30.56 19.59 16.00
C SER A 78 29.41 18.89 16.73
N THR A 79 28.59 19.66 17.45
CA THR A 79 27.40 19.15 18.15
C THR A 79 26.33 18.69 17.17
N ALA A 80 26.16 19.40 16.05
CA ALA A 80 25.21 19.07 14.98
C ALA A 80 25.60 17.83 14.14
N VAL A 81 26.81 17.30 14.33
CA VAL A 81 27.19 15.98 13.77
C VAL A 81 26.64 14.84 14.63
N LEU A 82 26.51 15.04 15.95
CA LEU A 82 26.05 14.00 16.88
C LEU A 82 24.53 13.79 16.85
N ILE A 83 23.79 14.82 16.45
CA ILE A 83 22.35 14.75 16.20
C ILE A 83 22.18 15.25 14.78
N PRO A 84 21.65 14.45 13.83
CA PRO A 84 21.61 14.85 12.44
C PRO A 84 20.52 15.91 12.22
N PHE A 85 20.77 17.14 12.69
CA PHE A 85 19.93 18.32 12.44
C PHE A 85 20.05 18.80 10.98
N HIS A 86 21.03 18.27 10.22
CA HIS A 86 21.23 18.57 8.81
C HIS A 86 20.34 17.72 7.89
N THR A 87 19.63 16.71 8.42
CA THR A 87 18.72 15.87 7.64
C THR A 87 17.29 16.06 8.09
N GLN A 88 16.39 16.29 7.14
CA GLN A 88 14.97 16.22 7.41
C GLN A 88 14.58 14.75 7.63
N GLU A 89 14.04 14.45 8.80
CA GLU A 89 13.52 13.13 9.10
C GLU A 89 12.04 13.02 8.75
N ILE A 90 11.65 11.86 8.21
CA ILE A 90 10.26 11.52 7.94
C ILE A 90 9.88 10.47 8.96
N LEU A 91 9.29 10.92 10.06
CA LEU A 91 8.90 10.08 11.19
C LEU A 91 7.50 10.49 11.64
N GLN A 92 6.50 10.09 10.87
CA GLN A 92 5.10 10.45 11.08
C GLN A 92 4.45 9.49 12.10
N PRO A 93 3.78 10.01 13.15
CA PRO A 93 3.04 9.17 14.09
C PRO A 93 1.98 8.35 13.37
N GLY A 94 1.89 7.04 13.65
CA GLY A 94 0.95 6.13 12.99
C GLY A 94 1.31 5.74 11.55
N GLY A 95 2.47 6.17 11.06
CA GLY A 95 2.97 5.77 9.75
C GLY A 95 3.54 4.35 9.74
N ILE A 96 3.74 3.83 8.54
CA ILE A 96 4.41 2.55 8.28
C ILE A 96 5.82 2.77 7.74
N TYR A 97 6.62 1.71 7.78
CA TYR A 97 8.00 1.72 7.29
C TYR A 97 8.07 1.77 5.76
N TYR A 98 8.89 2.70 5.23
CA TYR A 98 9.12 2.88 3.79
C TYR A 98 10.58 2.72 3.37
N GLY A 99 11.48 2.45 4.31
CA GLY A 99 12.91 2.36 4.04
C GLY A 99 13.72 3.18 5.02
N GLN A 100 14.91 3.57 4.58
CA GLN A 100 15.89 4.24 5.43
C GLN A 100 16.39 5.52 4.76
N ASN A 101 16.59 6.56 5.57
CA ASN A 101 17.16 7.81 5.10
C ASN A 101 18.57 7.56 4.57
N ALA A 102 18.86 8.01 3.34
CA ALA A 102 20.13 7.74 2.69
C ALA A 102 21.33 8.35 3.43
N VAL A 103 21.13 9.46 4.15
CA VAL A 103 22.17 10.20 4.86
C VAL A 103 22.21 9.80 6.33
N SER A 104 21.12 9.97 7.08
CA SER A 104 21.12 9.73 8.53
C SER A 104 21.02 8.26 8.91
N LYS A 105 20.61 7.40 7.98
CA LYS A 105 20.29 5.98 8.22
C LYS A 105 19.17 5.75 9.24
N ASN A 106 18.41 6.79 9.57
CA ASN A 106 17.19 6.66 10.37
C ASN A 106 16.05 6.05 9.54
N LEU A 107 15.03 5.51 10.22
CA LEU A 107 13.86 4.92 9.57
C LEU A 107 13.03 6.01 8.88
N LEU A 108 12.54 5.71 7.69
CA LEU A 108 11.51 6.49 7.01
C LEU A 108 10.15 5.89 7.38
N VAL A 109 9.39 6.62 8.20
CA VAL A 109 8.06 6.23 8.66
C VAL A 109 7.06 7.28 8.21
N ALA A 110 6.10 6.88 7.36
CA ALA A 110 5.13 7.80 6.77
C ALA A 110 3.71 7.23 6.81
N ASP A 111 2.73 8.11 6.95
CA ASP A 111 1.31 7.80 6.87
C ASP A 111 0.72 8.51 5.64
N ARG A 112 0.44 7.74 4.58
CA ARG A 112 -0.10 8.27 3.33
C ARG A 112 -1.49 8.89 3.49
N LYS A 113 -2.24 8.53 4.54
CA LYS A 113 -3.57 9.11 4.80
C LYS A 113 -3.51 10.58 5.19
N LYS A 114 -2.33 11.08 5.59
CA LYS A 114 -2.10 12.50 5.92
C LYS A 114 -1.75 13.36 4.71
N LEU A 115 -1.57 12.75 3.55
CA LEU A 115 -1.28 13.46 2.30
C LEU A 115 -2.58 13.92 1.63
N MET A 116 -2.51 14.95 0.78
CA MET A 116 -3.67 15.37 -0.02
C MET A 116 -4.19 14.23 -0.92
N ASN A 117 -3.31 13.30 -1.30
CA ASN A 117 -3.65 12.09 -2.02
C ASN A 117 -2.75 10.94 -1.52
N GLY A 118 -3.36 9.82 -1.12
CA GLY A 118 -2.67 8.63 -0.60
C GLY A 118 -2.14 7.66 -1.68
N ASN A 119 -2.28 8.02 -2.96
CA ASN A 119 -1.83 7.19 -4.08
C ASN A 119 -0.30 6.98 -4.09
N SER A 120 0.14 5.82 -4.57
CA SER A 120 1.56 5.48 -4.73
C SER A 120 1.84 4.86 -6.10
N PHE A 121 2.99 5.18 -6.66
CA PHE A 121 3.49 4.61 -7.91
C PHE A 121 4.79 3.85 -7.65
N ARG A 122 4.83 2.58 -8.02
CA ARG A 122 6.03 1.74 -7.94
C ARG A 122 6.52 1.38 -9.34
N LEU A 123 7.58 2.06 -9.77
CA LEU A 123 8.20 1.86 -11.09
C LEU A 123 9.56 1.18 -10.92
N GLY A 124 9.91 0.33 -11.88
CA GLY A 124 11.18 -0.40 -11.84
C GLY A 124 11.23 -1.51 -12.89
N VAL A 125 12.44 -1.91 -13.28
CA VAL A 125 12.66 -3.04 -14.20
C VAL A 125 12.35 -4.37 -13.52
N SER A 126 12.22 -5.46 -14.28
CA SER A 126 12.07 -6.80 -13.69
C SER A 126 13.28 -7.10 -12.79
N GLY A 127 13.03 -7.72 -11.62
CA GLY A 127 14.06 -8.00 -10.62
C GLY A 127 14.50 -6.82 -9.75
N SER A 128 13.97 -5.60 -9.95
CA SER A 128 14.37 -4.42 -9.14
C SER A 128 13.78 -4.36 -7.73
N GLY A 129 13.04 -5.39 -7.30
CA GLY A 129 12.38 -5.43 -5.99
C GLY A 129 11.00 -4.77 -5.91
N LYS A 130 10.32 -4.49 -7.04
CA LYS A 130 8.96 -3.91 -7.05
C LYS A 130 7.97 -4.73 -6.22
N SER A 131 7.83 -6.03 -6.53
CA SER A 131 6.91 -6.92 -5.83
C SER A 131 7.31 -7.12 -4.37
N PHE A 132 8.61 -7.11 -4.07
CA PHE A 132 9.10 -7.19 -2.68
C PHE A 132 8.64 -5.97 -1.86
N SER A 133 8.89 -4.75 -2.34
CA SER A 133 8.45 -3.51 -1.69
C SER A 133 6.92 -3.43 -1.56
N ALA A 134 6.18 -3.92 -2.55
CA ALA A 134 4.71 -3.96 -2.48
C ALA A 134 4.23 -4.93 -1.39
N LYS A 135 4.84 -6.12 -1.29
CA LYS A 135 4.53 -7.12 -0.25
C LYS A 135 4.85 -6.60 1.14
N GLU A 136 6.00 -5.93 1.33
CA GLU A 136 6.34 -5.30 2.61
C GLU A 136 5.29 -4.28 3.03
N GLU A 137 4.86 -3.39 2.12
CA GLU A 137 3.81 -2.42 2.44
C GLU A 137 2.48 -3.10 2.80
N ILE A 138 2.05 -4.11 2.04
CA ILE A 138 0.83 -4.86 2.32
C ILE A 138 0.89 -5.49 3.72
N VAL A 139 2.00 -6.13 4.07
CA VAL A 139 2.20 -6.73 5.40
C VAL A 139 2.15 -5.66 6.48
N HIS A 140 2.83 -4.53 6.29
CA HIS A 140 2.81 -3.45 7.28
C HIS A 140 1.41 -2.87 7.47
N LEU A 141 0.65 -2.67 6.40
CA LEU A 141 -0.74 -2.22 6.49
C LEU A 141 -1.58 -3.25 7.26
N ALA A 142 -1.55 -4.52 6.82
CA ALA A 142 -2.35 -5.59 7.44
C ALA A 142 -2.06 -5.79 8.93
N LEU A 143 -0.83 -5.52 9.39
CA LEU A 143 -0.43 -5.69 10.79
C LEU A 143 -0.56 -4.43 11.64
N SER A 144 -0.61 -3.24 11.02
CA SER A 144 -0.53 -1.96 11.74
C SER A 144 -1.81 -1.15 11.66
N THR A 145 -2.75 -1.52 10.78
CA THR A 145 -4.01 -0.81 10.56
C THR A 145 -5.17 -1.78 10.42
N ASP A 146 -6.39 -1.26 10.59
CA ASP A 146 -7.65 -1.97 10.34
C ASP A 146 -8.17 -1.67 8.92
N ASP A 147 -7.27 -1.42 7.96
CA ASP A 147 -7.66 -1.06 6.59
C ASP A 147 -8.02 -2.30 5.75
N ASP A 148 -9.02 -2.14 4.89
CA ASP A 148 -9.32 -3.13 3.86
C ASP A 148 -8.25 -3.10 2.76
N ILE A 149 -7.68 -4.27 2.44
CA ILE A 149 -6.63 -4.42 1.43
C ILE A 149 -7.16 -5.26 0.27
N LEU A 150 -7.41 -4.59 -0.86
CA LEU A 150 -7.82 -5.25 -2.10
C LEU A 150 -6.63 -5.33 -3.08
N ILE A 151 -6.33 -6.53 -3.58
CA ILE A 151 -5.21 -6.78 -4.48
C ILE A 151 -5.71 -7.37 -5.80
N LEU A 152 -5.40 -6.68 -6.90
CA LEU A 152 -5.57 -7.20 -8.25
C LEU A 152 -4.24 -7.80 -8.72
N ASP A 153 -4.18 -9.13 -8.77
CA ASP A 153 -2.94 -9.89 -8.98
C ASP A 153 -3.00 -10.73 -10.27
N PRO A 154 -2.73 -10.14 -11.45
CA PRO A 154 -2.75 -10.88 -12.71
C PRO A 154 -1.63 -11.93 -12.82
N GLU A 155 -0.55 -11.79 -12.04
CA GLU A 155 0.62 -12.68 -12.09
C GLU A 155 0.60 -13.76 -11.00
N SER A 156 -0.42 -13.76 -10.12
CA SER A 156 -0.55 -14.68 -8.99
C SER A 156 0.65 -14.66 -8.03
N GLU A 157 1.32 -13.51 -7.89
CA GLU A 157 2.50 -13.34 -7.02
C GLU A 157 2.17 -13.15 -5.53
N PHE A 158 0.93 -12.74 -5.21
CA PHE A 158 0.50 -12.33 -3.87
C PHE A 158 -0.37 -13.38 -3.16
N THR A 159 -0.80 -14.44 -3.85
CA THR A 159 -1.68 -15.50 -3.30
C THR A 159 -1.20 -16.02 -1.94
N LYS A 160 0.06 -16.48 -1.87
CA LYS A 160 0.64 -17.03 -0.62
C LYS A 160 0.72 -16.00 0.50
N LEU A 161 0.91 -14.73 0.15
CA LEU A 161 0.95 -13.65 1.13
C LEU A 161 -0.45 -13.42 1.72
N VAL A 162 -1.45 -13.33 0.86
CA VAL A 162 -2.85 -13.14 1.28
C VAL A 162 -3.30 -14.29 2.18
N GLU A 163 -3.01 -15.54 1.79
CA GLU A 163 -3.31 -16.73 2.61
C GLU A 163 -2.60 -16.68 3.98
N ALA A 164 -1.33 -16.27 4.02
CA ALA A 164 -0.57 -16.14 5.26
C ALA A 164 -1.09 -15.04 6.19
N LEU A 165 -1.70 -13.99 5.63
CA LEU A 165 -2.37 -12.91 6.37
C LEU A 165 -3.82 -13.25 6.74
N GLY A 166 -4.31 -14.46 6.40
CA GLY A 166 -5.69 -14.88 6.67
C GLY A 166 -6.73 -14.25 5.75
N GLY A 167 -6.31 -13.66 4.63
CA GLY A 167 -7.20 -13.07 3.62
C GLY A 167 -7.79 -14.10 2.65
N GLN A 168 -8.75 -13.64 1.85
CA GLN A 168 -9.42 -14.46 0.84
C GLN A 168 -8.77 -14.26 -0.54
N VAL A 169 -8.45 -15.36 -1.21
CA VAL A 169 -8.00 -15.35 -2.60
C VAL A 169 -9.15 -15.75 -3.51
N VAL A 170 -9.62 -14.81 -4.33
CA VAL A 170 -10.64 -15.06 -5.35
C VAL A 170 -9.97 -15.27 -6.71
N LYS A 171 -9.90 -16.52 -7.15
CA LYS A 171 -9.36 -16.85 -8.47
C LYS A 171 -10.41 -16.60 -9.56
N VAL A 172 -10.19 -15.61 -10.40
CA VAL A 172 -11.05 -15.29 -11.56
C VAL A 172 -10.38 -15.80 -12.83
N SER A 173 -10.89 -16.89 -13.40
CA SER A 173 -10.42 -17.44 -14.67
C SER A 173 -11.53 -18.21 -15.38
N ALA A 174 -11.40 -18.43 -16.69
CA ALA A 174 -12.37 -19.19 -17.49
C ALA A 174 -12.59 -20.64 -17.00
N THR A 175 -11.60 -21.22 -16.35
CA THR A 175 -11.64 -22.57 -15.75
C THR A 175 -11.95 -22.57 -14.26
N SER A 176 -12.18 -21.41 -13.66
CA SER A 176 -12.51 -21.31 -12.23
C SER A 176 -14.01 -21.49 -12.04
N ASP A 177 -14.38 -22.19 -10.97
CA ASP A 177 -15.77 -22.26 -10.53
C ASP A 177 -16.25 -20.93 -9.92
N ASN A 178 -15.35 -19.97 -9.67
CA ASN A 178 -15.71 -18.66 -9.15
C ASN A 178 -16.27 -17.75 -10.25
N HIS A 179 -17.35 -17.07 -9.93
CA HIS A 179 -18.07 -16.15 -10.81
C HIS A 179 -18.34 -14.83 -10.11
N LEU A 180 -18.28 -13.75 -10.89
CA LEU A 180 -18.53 -12.37 -10.44
C LEU A 180 -19.51 -11.74 -11.41
N ASN A 181 -20.74 -11.47 -10.99
CA ASN A 181 -21.72 -10.89 -11.89
C ASN A 181 -21.33 -9.44 -12.26
N ALA A 182 -21.07 -9.15 -13.54
CA ALA A 182 -20.79 -7.77 -13.99
C ALA A 182 -22.03 -6.85 -13.85
N MET A 183 -23.23 -7.45 -13.89
CA MET A 183 -24.51 -6.77 -13.74
C MET A 183 -24.92 -6.64 -12.26
N ASP A 184 -24.03 -6.95 -11.32
CA ASP A 184 -24.33 -6.82 -9.89
C ASP A 184 -24.49 -5.34 -9.49
N MET A 185 -25.61 -4.99 -8.88
CA MET A 185 -25.99 -3.63 -8.52
C MET A 185 -26.96 -3.65 -7.34
N ASP A 186 -26.84 -2.69 -6.42
CA ASP A 186 -27.82 -2.41 -5.38
C ASP A 186 -28.25 -0.93 -5.41
N ALA A 187 -29.08 -0.53 -4.46
CA ALA A 187 -29.55 0.85 -4.35
C ALA A 187 -28.44 1.86 -4.01
N ALA A 188 -27.32 1.41 -3.44
CA ALA A 188 -26.20 2.23 -3.04
C ALA A 188 -25.08 2.26 -4.10
N TYR A 189 -25.30 1.64 -5.26
CA TYR A 189 -24.31 1.59 -6.33
C TYR A 189 -24.06 2.97 -6.91
N GLY A 190 -22.80 3.40 -6.87
CA GLY A 190 -22.36 4.69 -7.36
C GLY A 190 -22.32 5.80 -6.31
N ASN A 191 -22.01 7.02 -6.74
CA ASN A 191 -21.78 8.16 -5.83
C ASN A 191 -23.01 9.07 -5.76
N GLU A 192 -24.14 8.54 -5.28
CA GLU A 192 -25.41 9.26 -5.03
C GLU A 192 -26.22 9.68 -6.27
N LYS A 193 -25.78 9.34 -7.50
CA LYS A 193 -26.60 9.44 -8.71
C LYS A 193 -27.53 8.23 -8.84
N ASN A 194 -28.45 8.28 -9.80
CA ASN A 194 -29.29 7.11 -10.14
C ASN A 194 -28.38 5.91 -10.47
N PRO A 195 -28.43 4.80 -9.69
CA PRO A 195 -27.57 3.63 -9.87
C PRO A 195 -27.56 3.07 -11.30
N LEU A 196 -28.72 3.15 -11.97
CA LEU A 196 -28.88 2.67 -13.33
C LEU A 196 -27.99 3.43 -14.32
N ILE A 197 -27.78 4.74 -14.13
CA ILE A 197 -26.97 5.55 -15.04
C ILE A 197 -25.51 5.10 -14.98
N GLU A 198 -24.95 5.02 -13.78
CA GLU A 198 -23.55 4.59 -13.59
C GLU A 198 -23.36 3.14 -14.05
N LYS A 199 -24.36 2.28 -13.83
CA LYS A 199 -24.32 0.90 -14.32
C LYS A 199 -24.43 0.82 -15.84
N SER A 200 -25.27 1.64 -16.49
CA SER A 200 -25.32 1.74 -17.96
C SER A 200 -23.98 2.19 -18.53
N GLU A 201 -23.33 3.20 -17.93
CA GLU A 201 -21.98 3.66 -18.33
C GLU A 201 -20.94 2.54 -18.20
N PHE A 202 -20.99 1.77 -17.11
CA PHE A 202 -20.14 0.60 -16.94
C PHE A 202 -20.39 -0.45 -18.01
N ILE A 203 -21.65 -0.82 -18.29
CA ILE A 203 -22.01 -1.80 -19.31
C ILE A 203 -21.53 -1.35 -20.69
N LEU A 204 -21.72 -0.07 -21.03
CA LEU A 204 -21.20 0.52 -22.25
C LEU A 204 -19.68 0.32 -22.35
N SER A 205 -18.93 0.63 -21.28
CA SER A 205 -17.47 0.44 -21.26
C SER A 205 -17.08 -1.04 -21.46
N VAL A 206 -17.83 -1.99 -20.90
CA VAL A 206 -17.59 -3.42 -21.09
C VAL A 206 -17.78 -3.80 -22.56
N PHE A 207 -18.90 -3.42 -23.17
CA PHE A 207 -19.16 -3.71 -24.58
C PHE A 207 -18.17 -3.02 -25.52
N GLU A 208 -17.69 -1.82 -25.19
CA GLU A 208 -16.61 -1.17 -25.95
C GLU A 208 -15.33 -2.00 -25.92
N GLN A 209 -14.98 -2.61 -24.78
CA GLN A 209 -13.82 -3.50 -24.71
C GLN A 209 -14.04 -4.81 -25.47
N LEU A 210 -15.26 -5.35 -25.50
CA LEU A 210 -15.58 -6.60 -26.21
C LEU A 210 -15.58 -6.44 -27.74
N VAL A 211 -16.12 -5.34 -28.25
CA VAL A 211 -16.20 -5.04 -29.70
C VAL A 211 -14.89 -4.40 -30.22
N GLY A 212 -14.09 -3.84 -29.32
CA GLY A 212 -12.86 -3.11 -29.62
C GLY A 212 -13.03 -1.61 -29.35
N ALA A 213 -12.07 -1.03 -28.63
CA ALA A 213 -12.16 0.34 -28.14
C ALA A 213 -12.41 1.35 -29.29
N GLY A 214 -13.50 2.11 -29.16
CA GLY A 214 -13.91 3.11 -30.16
C GLY A 214 -14.77 2.59 -31.30
N ASN A 215 -15.13 1.29 -31.32
CA ASN A 215 -15.91 0.70 -32.41
C ASN A 215 -17.43 0.70 -32.20
N LEU A 216 -17.95 1.12 -31.03
CA LEU A 216 -19.39 1.24 -30.81
C LEU A 216 -19.95 2.53 -31.45
N SER A 217 -20.86 2.35 -32.40
CA SER A 217 -21.65 3.42 -33.02
C SER A 217 -22.65 4.04 -32.04
N ALA A 218 -23.12 5.26 -32.36
CA ALA A 218 -24.14 5.94 -31.56
C ALA A 218 -25.45 5.13 -31.46
N LYS A 219 -25.79 4.35 -32.50
CA LYS A 219 -26.96 3.47 -32.49
C LYS A 219 -26.79 2.32 -31.50
N GLU A 220 -25.64 1.65 -31.52
CA GLU A 220 -25.34 0.55 -30.60
C GLU A 220 -25.33 1.03 -29.14
N LYS A 221 -24.76 2.22 -28.88
CA LYS A 221 -24.81 2.83 -27.54
C LYS A 221 -26.24 3.07 -27.08
N SER A 222 -27.10 3.60 -27.95
CA SER A 222 -28.52 3.81 -27.63
C SER A 222 -29.27 2.51 -27.38
N ILE A 223 -28.94 1.44 -28.11
CA ILE A 223 -29.54 0.11 -27.92
C ILE A 223 -29.10 -0.48 -26.58
N LEU A 224 -27.81 -0.40 -26.25
CA LEU A 224 -27.26 -0.89 -24.98
C LEU A 224 -27.89 -0.18 -23.77
N ASP A 225 -28.02 1.14 -23.82
CA ASP A 225 -28.64 1.91 -22.74
C ASP A 225 -30.12 1.52 -22.53
N ARG A 226 -30.89 1.39 -23.63
CA ARG A 226 -32.28 0.91 -23.59
C ARG A 226 -32.37 -0.50 -23.01
N CYS A 227 -31.53 -1.42 -23.46
CA CYS A 227 -31.51 -2.79 -22.96
C CYS A 227 -31.13 -2.84 -21.48
N ALA A 228 -30.15 -2.06 -21.02
CA ALA A 228 -29.79 -1.98 -19.61
C ALA A 228 -30.98 -1.52 -18.75
N ALA A 229 -31.68 -0.47 -19.16
CA ALA A 229 -32.88 0.00 -18.48
C ALA A 229 -33.99 -1.06 -18.43
N ASP A 230 -34.16 -1.82 -19.51
CA ASP A 230 -35.16 -2.89 -19.60
C ASP A 230 -34.81 -4.08 -18.71
N VAL A 231 -33.55 -4.51 -18.70
CA VAL A 231 -33.05 -5.60 -17.85
C VAL A 231 -33.24 -5.30 -16.37
N TYR A 232 -32.92 -4.08 -15.92
CA TYR A 232 -33.01 -3.72 -14.50
C TYR A 232 -34.40 -3.27 -14.06
N ARG A 233 -35.35 -3.08 -14.97
CA ARG A 233 -36.66 -2.48 -14.68
C ARG A 233 -37.38 -3.18 -13.52
N ASP A 234 -37.48 -4.49 -13.58
CA ASP A 234 -38.22 -5.27 -12.57
C ASP A 234 -37.42 -5.39 -11.27
N TYR A 235 -36.09 -5.52 -11.36
CA TYR A 235 -35.20 -5.53 -10.21
C TYR A 235 -35.26 -4.20 -9.42
N ILE A 236 -35.27 -3.06 -10.12
CA ILE A 236 -35.44 -1.74 -9.47
C ILE A 236 -36.85 -1.60 -8.88
N ARG A 237 -37.90 -2.04 -9.59
CA ARG A 237 -39.29 -2.00 -9.09
C ARG A 237 -39.50 -2.86 -7.83
N SER A 238 -38.77 -3.95 -7.69
CA SER A 238 -38.77 -4.79 -6.50
C SER A 238 -38.06 -4.15 -5.29
N GLY A 239 -37.48 -2.96 -5.46
CA GLY A 239 -36.64 -2.34 -4.45
C GLY A 239 -35.28 -3.02 -4.31
N TYR A 240 -34.69 -3.50 -5.42
CA TYR A 240 -33.41 -4.21 -5.45
C TYR A 240 -33.44 -5.51 -4.63
N THR A 241 -34.56 -6.24 -4.70
CA THR A 241 -34.75 -7.51 -4.00
C THR A 241 -34.96 -8.66 -4.99
N GLY A 242 -34.48 -9.85 -4.64
CA GLY A 242 -34.57 -11.02 -5.51
C GLY A 242 -33.32 -11.25 -6.35
N GLU A 243 -33.50 -11.88 -7.53
CA GLU A 243 -32.38 -12.28 -8.37
C GLU A 243 -31.84 -11.09 -9.16
N VAL A 244 -30.55 -10.80 -8.97
CA VAL A 244 -29.88 -9.70 -9.67
C VAL A 244 -29.71 -10.10 -11.14
N PRO A 245 -30.05 -9.22 -12.10
CA PRO A 245 -29.89 -9.54 -13.51
C PRO A 245 -28.44 -9.86 -13.87
N THR A 246 -28.23 -10.63 -14.92
CA THR A 246 -26.92 -11.08 -15.40
C THR A 246 -26.68 -10.63 -16.84
N LEU A 247 -25.44 -10.77 -17.34
CA LEU A 247 -25.16 -10.52 -18.75
C LEU A 247 -25.96 -11.46 -19.69
N LYS A 248 -26.42 -12.61 -19.20
CA LYS A 248 -27.31 -13.49 -19.98
C LYS A 248 -28.68 -12.85 -20.19
N ASP A 249 -29.18 -12.09 -19.21
CA ASP A 249 -30.42 -11.34 -19.35
C ASP A 249 -30.26 -10.17 -20.33
N MET A 250 -29.10 -9.51 -20.29
CA MET A 250 -28.73 -8.50 -21.28
C MET A 250 -28.69 -9.07 -22.70
N TYR A 251 -28.05 -10.24 -22.89
CA TYR A 251 -28.03 -10.93 -24.18
C TYR A 251 -29.43 -11.27 -24.67
N ARG A 252 -30.32 -11.77 -23.79
CA ARG A 252 -31.72 -12.02 -24.15
C ARG A 252 -32.43 -10.73 -24.57
N GLN A 253 -32.25 -9.63 -23.84
CA GLN A 253 -32.85 -8.36 -24.19
C GLN A 253 -32.34 -7.81 -25.52
N LEU A 254 -31.04 -7.95 -25.82
CA LEU A 254 -30.46 -7.59 -27.13
C LEU A 254 -31.08 -8.41 -28.27
N MET A 255 -31.30 -9.71 -28.07
CA MET A 255 -31.91 -10.58 -29.09
C MET A 255 -33.39 -10.28 -29.34
N LEU A 256 -34.08 -9.62 -28.41
CA LEU A 256 -35.48 -9.17 -28.57
C LEU A 256 -35.58 -7.86 -29.36
N GLN A 257 -34.49 -7.12 -29.55
CA GLN A 257 -34.51 -5.85 -30.27
C GLN A 257 -34.70 -6.09 -31.79
N PRO A 258 -35.49 -5.24 -32.48
CA PRO A 258 -35.72 -5.38 -33.91
C PRO A 258 -34.51 -4.96 -34.77
N GLU A 259 -33.61 -4.14 -34.25
CA GLU A 259 -32.46 -3.59 -34.98
C GLU A 259 -31.37 -4.66 -35.26
N GLU A 260 -30.81 -4.67 -36.47
CA GLU A 260 -29.72 -5.59 -36.82
C GLU A 260 -28.45 -5.33 -35.99
N GLU A 261 -28.20 -4.06 -35.64
CA GLU A 261 -27.10 -3.66 -34.77
C GLU A 261 -27.15 -4.38 -33.42
N ALA A 262 -28.35 -4.62 -32.86
CA ALA A 262 -28.52 -5.35 -31.61
C ALA A 262 -28.09 -6.82 -31.72
N ARG A 263 -28.37 -7.46 -32.86
CA ARG A 263 -27.92 -8.83 -33.15
C ARG A 263 -26.40 -8.89 -33.31
N GLY A 264 -25.81 -7.86 -33.92
CA GLY A 264 -24.35 -7.72 -34.00
C GLY A 264 -23.69 -7.64 -32.62
N LEU A 265 -24.26 -6.85 -31.70
CA LEU A 265 -23.81 -6.76 -30.31
C LEU A 265 -23.95 -8.09 -29.55
N ALA A 266 -25.09 -8.77 -29.71
CA ALA A 266 -25.31 -10.08 -29.10
C ALA A 266 -24.29 -11.12 -29.58
N LEU A 267 -24.04 -11.18 -30.90
CA LEU A 267 -23.04 -12.08 -31.47
C LEU A 267 -21.62 -11.78 -30.96
N SER A 268 -21.26 -10.49 -30.92
CA SER A 268 -19.92 -10.05 -30.50
C SER A 268 -19.64 -10.34 -29.02
N SER A 269 -20.67 -10.36 -28.19
CA SER A 269 -20.58 -10.64 -26.75
C SER A 269 -20.76 -12.13 -26.40
N GLU A 270 -21.15 -12.98 -27.36
CA GLU A 270 -21.55 -14.37 -27.11
C GLU A 270 -20.45 -15.19 -26.42
N LEU A 271 -19.18 -15.05 -26.83
CA LEU A 271 -18.03 -15.74 -26.24
C LEU A 271 -17.89 -15.50 -24.73
N PHE A 272 -18.23 -14.28 -24.29
CA PHE A 272 -18.09 -13.81 -22.89
C PHE A 272 -19.37 -13.95 -22.07
N ILE A 273 -20.50 -14.29 -22.71
CA ILE A 273 -21.80 -14.41 -22.03
C ILE A 273 -22.28 -15.88 -21.99
N ASN A 274 -22.35 -16.51 -23.15
CA ASN A 274 -22.82 -17.89 -23.29
C ASN A 274 -21.68 -18.88 -23.63
N GLY A 275 -20.54 -18.37 -24.07
CA GLY A 275 -19.37 -19.15 -24.43
C GLY A 275 -18.47 -19.53 -23.25
N SER A 276 -17.22 -19.87 -23.58
CA SER A 276 -16.22 -20.38 -22.65
C SER A 276 -15.62 -19.33 -21.70
N LEU A 277 -15.81 -18.04 -21.95
CA LEU A 277 -15.25 -16.94 -21.14
C LEU A 277 -16.32 -16.25 -20.29
N ASN A 278 -17.33 -17.00 -19.83
CA ASN A 278 -18.52 -16.47 -19.18
C ASN A 278 -18.39 -16.17 -17.67
N THR A 279 -17.17 -16.03 -17.16
CA THR A 279 -16.88 -15.81 -15.73
C THR A 279 -17.64 -14.63 -15.13
N PHE A 280 -17.94 -13.61 -15.94
CA PHE A 280 -18.65 -12.41 -15.50
C PHE A 280 -20.17 -12.40 -15.79
N ALA A 281 -20.68 -13.45 -16.43
CA ALA A 281 -22.06 -13.54 -16.90
C ALA A 281 -22.97 -14.42 -16.04
N GLN A 282 -22.45 -14.92 -14.91
CA GLN A 282 -23.18 -15.75 -13.96
C GLN A 282 -23.39 -15.00 -12.64
N PRO A 283 -24.35 -15.44 -11.79
CA PRO A 283 -24.51 -14.90 -10.45
C PRO A 283 -23.21 -14.97 -9.65
N THR A 284 -22.95 -13.94 -8.85
CA THR A 284 -21.77 -13.91 -7.98
C THR A 284 -21.83 -15.04 -6.95
N ASN A 285 -20.81 -15.89 -6.88
CA ASN A 285 -20.75 -17.01 -5.93
C ASN A 285 -19.57 -16.94 -4.94
N VAL A 286 -18.81 -15.84 -4.98
CA VAL A 286 -17.71 -15.59 -4.05
C VAL A 286 -18.21 -14.80 -2.85
N ASN A 287 -17.63 -15.07 -1.68
CA ASN A 287 -17.89 -14.26 -0.51
C ASN A 287 -17.27 -12.86 -0.71
N LYS A 288 -18.07 -11.82 -0.48
CA LYS A 288 -17.68 -10.41 -0.62
C LYS A 288 -17.31 -9.76 0.73
N LYS A 289 -17.33 -10.52 1.82
CA LYS A 289 -16.94 -10.11 3.17
C LYS A 289 -15.57 -10.63 3.53
#